data_AF-F0HAS5-F1
#
_entry.id   AF-F0HAS5-F1
#
_cell.length_a   1.000
_cell.length_b   1.000
_cell.length_c   1.000
_cell.angle_alpha   90.00
_cell.angle_beta   90.00
_cell.angle_gamma   90.00
#
_symmetry.space_group_name_H-M   'P 1'
#
loop_
_entity.id
_entity.type
_entity.pdbx_description
1 polymer ?
#
loop_
_entity_poly.entity_id
_entity_poly.type
_entity_poly.pdbx_seq_one_letter_code
_entity_poly.pdbx_strand_id
1 'polypeptide(L)' 'MKRLLVFFVAIVCAVASMAQNTDAMLFGDVKAKEGGQHLAHAVIQVKGTNLKTQCDATGHYKMANLPVGK' A
#
# COMPACT_ATOMS: atom_id res chain seq x y z
N MET A 1 23.42 32.16 -7.24
CA MET A 1 21.97 32.06 -6.97
C MET A 1 21.23 31.16 -7.97
N LYS A 2 21.34 31.37 -9.29
CA LYS A 2 20.64 30.56 -10.31
C LYS A 2 20.98 29.05 -10.26
N ARG A 3 22.26 28.70 -10.04
CA ARG A 3 22.68 27.29 -9.91
C ARG A 3 22.04 26.59 -8.69
N LEU A 4 21.95 27.29 -7.56
CA LEU A 4 21.32 26.76 -6.34
C LEU A 4 19.82 26.51 -6.54
N LEU A 5 19.14 27.42 -7.26
CA LEU A 5 17.74 27.26 -7.63
C LEU A 5 17.53 26.05 -8.56
N VAL A 6 18.41 25.82 -9.53
CA VAL A 6 18.34 24.63 -10.40
C VAL A 6 18.52 23.33 -9.59
N PHE A 7 19.48 23.28 -8.65
CA PHE A 7 19.65 22.12 -7.77
C PHE A 7 18.41 21.88 -6.90
N PHE A 8 17.83 22.93 -6.34
CA PHE A 8 16.62 22.82 -5.53
C PHE A 8 15.44 22.26 -6.34
N VAL A 9 15.23 22.77 -7.55
CA VAL A 9 14.19 22.25 -8.46
C VAL A 9 14.43 20.79 -8.82
N ALA A 10 15.67 20.40 -9.10
CA ALA A 10 16.01 19.00 -9.41
C ALA A 10 15.70 18.06 -8.25
N ILE A 11 16.00 18.47 -7.00
CA ILE A 11 15.67 17.69 -5.80
C ILE A 11 14.15 17.55 -5.64
N VAL A 12 13.40 18.65 -5.81
CA VAL A 12 11.93 18.62 -5.72
C VAL A 12 11.34 17.68 -6.77
N CYS A 13 11.83 17.73 -8.02
CA CYS A 13 11.38 16.84 -9.10
C CYS A 13 11.71 15.36 -8.79
N ALA A 14 12.90 15.08 -8.27
CA ALA A 14 13.28 13.72 -7.88
C ALA A 14 12.35 13.16 -6.78
N VAL A 15 12.07 13.94 -5.74
CA VAL A 15 11.14 13.54 -4.66
C VAL A 15 9.73 13.30 -5.20
N ALA A 16 9.23 14.16 -6.10
CA ALA A 16 7.91 13.98 -6.72
C ALA A 16 7.80 12.70 -7.57
N SER A 17 8.89 12.34 -8.28
CA SER A 17 8.94 11.10 -9.08
C SER A 17 8.96 9.83 -8.23
N MET A 18 9.50 9.90 -7.01
CA MET A 18 9.50 8.78 -6.06
C MET A 18 8.15 8.60 -5.34
N ALA A 19 7.28 9.60 -5.36
CA ALA A 19 5.95 9.56 -4.74
C ALA A 19 4.88 8.90 -5.62
N GLN A 20 5.25 8.37 -6.79
CA GLN A 20 4.31 7.72 -7.70
C GLN A 20 3.90 6.35 -7.15
N ASN A 21 2.62 6.22 -6.80
CA ASN A 21 2.01 4.95 -6.43
C ASN A 21 1.43 4.27 -7.68
N THR A 22 1.23 2.96 -7.61
CA THR A 22 0.40 2.25 -8.59
C THR A 22 -1.08 2.53 -8.29
N ASP A 23 -1.95 2.24 -9.25
CA ASP A 23 -3.40 2.11 -8.99
C ASP A 23 -3.81 0.63 -8.83
N ALA A 24 -2.87 -0.20 -8.36
CA ALA A 24 -3.11 -1.62 -8.20
C ALA A 24 -3.95 -1.88 -6.94
N MET A 25 -5.04 -2.63 -7.12
CA MET A 25 -6.02 -2.92 -6.08
C MET A 25 -6.04 -4.41 -5.76
N LEU A 26 -6.04 -4.77 -4.47
CA LEU A 26 -6.21 -6.12 -3.98
C LEU A 26 -7.47 -6.20 -3.12
N PHE A 27 -8.32 -7.18 -3.40
CA PHE A 27 -9.54 -7.47 -2.68
C PHE A 27 -9.52 -8.94 -2.25
N GLY A 28 -10.11 -9.24 -1.11
CA GLY A 28 -10.24 -10.62 -0.65
C GLY A 28 -10.90 -10.72 0.72
N ASP A 29 -10.85 -11.91 1.28
CA ASP A 29 -11.37 -12.24 2.60
C ASP A 29 -10.33 -13.03 3.42
N VAL A 30 -10.51 -13.02 4.74
CA VAL A 30 -9.70 -13.81 5.66
C VAL A 30 -10.59 -14.80 6.38
N LYS A 31 -10.20 -16.08 6.36
CA LYS A 31 -10.94 -17.18 6.98
C LYS A 31 -10.06 -18.02 7.88
N ALA A 32 -10.64 -18.54 8.96
CA ALA A 32 -10.04 -19.60 9.74
C ALA A 32 -9.89 -20.85 8.86
N LYS A 33 -8.73 -21.51 8.94
CA LYS A 33 -8.48 -22.75 8.18
C LYS A 33 -9.45 -23.86 8.60
N GLU A 34 -9.66 -23.98 9.90
CA GLU A 34 -10.62 -24.89 10.49
C GLU A 34 -11.99 -24.21 10.47
N GLY A 35 -13.00 -24.88 9.92
CA GLY A 35 -14.38 -24.40 9.89
C GLY A 35 -14.69 -23.31 8.86
N GLY A 36 -13.68 -22.67 8.26
CA GLY A 36 -13.86 -21.73 7.14
C GLY A 36 -14.56 -20.42 7.50
N GLN A 37 -14.70 -20.10 8.78
CA GLN A 37 -15.39 -18.89 9.22
C GLN A 37 -14.57 -17.64 8.90
N HIS A 38 -15.27 -16.59 8.45
CA HIS A 38 -14.65 -15.29 8.20
C HIS A 38 -14.14 -14.64 9.49
N LEU A 39 -12.95 -14.05 9.42
CA LEU A 39 -12.30 -13.39 10.54
C LEU A 39 -12.48 -11.87 10.42
N ALA A 40 -13.41 -11.35 11.21
CA ALA A 40 -13.63 -9.91 11.34
C ALA A 40 -12.36 -9.21 11.84
N HIS A 41 -12.09 -8.02 11.31
CA HIS A 41 -11.01 -7.15 11.78
C HIS A 41 -9.59 -7.74 11.73
N ALA A 42 -9.38 -8.83 10.98
CA ALA A 42 -8.05 -9.36 10.70
C ALA A 42 -7.18 -8.28 10.03
N VAL A 43 -5.93 -8.15 10.48
CA VAL A 43 -4.97 -7.18 9.92
C VAL A 43 -4.11 -7.87 8.88
N ILE A 44 -4.03 -7.28 7.68
CA ILE A 44 -3.21 -7.76 6.57
C ILE A 44 -2.12 -6.74 6.31
N GLN A 45 -0.85 -7.19 6.27
CA GLN A 45 0.31 -6.35 5.96
C GLN A 45 1.09 -6.94 4.79
N VAL A 46 1.49 -6.10 3.84
CA VAL A 46 2.40 -6.51 2.76
C VAL A 46 3.84 -6.48 3.28
N LYS A 47 4.46 -7.65 3.34
CA LYS A 47 5.82 -7.83 3.86
C LYS A 47 6.81 -6.92 3.11
N GLY A 48 7.68 -6.24 3.88
CA GLY A 48 8.68 -5.32 3.31
C GLY A 48 8.12 -3.94 2.96
N THR A 49 6.87 -3.64 3.33
CA THR A 49 6.24 -2.35 3.13
C THR A 49 5.54 -1.87 4.40
N ASN A 50 5.14 -0.61 4.42
CA ASN A 50 4.27 -0.05 5.45
C ASN A 50 2.77 -0.17 5.09
N LEU A 51 2.43 -0.84 3.98
CA LEU A 51 1.05 -1.03 3.56
C LEU A 51 0.36 -2.07 4.45
N LYS A 52 -0.74 -1.62 5.05
CA LYS A 52 -1.62 -2.43 5.89
C LYS A 52 -3.06 -2.12 5.57
N THR A 53 -3.92 -3.11 5.73
CA THR A 53 -5.37 -2.96 5.73
C THR A 53 -5.95 -3.85 6.82
N GLN A 54 -7.24 -3.66 7.09
CA GLN A 54 -7.97 -4.45 8.05
C GLN A 54 -9.27 -4.92 7.43
N CYS A 55 -9.68 -6.15 7.73
CA CYS A 55 -10.99 -6.64 7.35
C CYS A 55 -12.11 -5.85 8.02
N ASP A 56 -13.24 -5.74 7.34
CA ASP A 56 -14.49 -5.29 7.95
C ASP A 56 -15.08 -6.35 8.90
N ALA A 57 -16.29 -6.08 9.39
CA ALA A 57 -17.01 -6.99 10.29
C ALA A 57 -17.39 -8.34 9.65
N THR A 58 -17.36 -8.43 8.31
CA THR A 58 -17.67 -9.64 7.54
C THR A 58 -16.41 -10.42 7.13
N GLY A 59 -15.22 -9.92 7.50
CA GLY A 59 -13.94 -10.57 7.18
C GLY A 59 -13.41 -10.27 5.78
N HIS A 60 -13.97 -9.27 5.07
CA HIS A 60 -13.50 -8.85 3.75
C HIS A 60 -12.60 -7.62 3.85
N TYR A 61 -11.62 -7.52 2.95
CA TYR A 61 -10.69 -6.39 2.90
C TYR A 61 -10.50 -5.85 1.48
N LYS A 62 -10.05 -4.59 1.44
CA LYS A 62 -9.58 -3.88 0.27
C LYS A 62 -8.23 -3.26 0.59
N MET A 63 -7.29 -3.35 -0.35
CA MET A 63 -5.99 -2.67 -0.29
C MET A 63 -5.72 -1.98 -1.62
N ALA A 64 -5.31 -0.73 -1.55
CA ALA A 64 -4.99 0.10 -2.72
C ALA A 64 -3.49 0.36 -2.80
N ASN A 65 -3.04 0.80 -3.97
CA ASN A 65 -1.67 1.27 -4.21
C ASN A 65 -0.60 0.19 -3.96
N LEU A 66 -0.87 -1.06 -4.35
CA LEU A 66 0.10 -2.15 -4.16
C LEU A 66 1.38 -1.89 -4.98
N PRO A 67 2.58 -1.95 -4.39
CA PRO A 67 3.81 -1.76 -5.13
C PRO A 67 4.02 -2.89 -6.13
N VAL A 68 4.86 -2.62 -7.13
CA VAL A 68 5.35 -3.67 -8.03
C VAL A 68 6.13 -4.70 -7.21
N GLY A 69 5.88 -5.98 -7.47
CA GLY A 69 6.63 -7.08 -6.86
C GLY A 69 8.11 -7.03 -7.23
N LYS A 70 8.96 -7.62 -6.39
CA LYS A 70 10.37 -7.86 -6.69
C LYS A 70 10.61 -9.34 -6.89
#